data_AF-A0A067N122-F1
#
_entry.id   AF-A0A067N122-F1
#
_cell.length_a   1.000
_cell.length_b   1.000
_cell.length_c   1.000
_cell.angle_alpha   90.00
_cell.angle_beta   90.00
_cell.angle_gamma   90.00
#
_symmetry.space_group_name_H-M   'P 1'
#
loop_
_entity.id
_entity.type
_entity.pdbx_description
1 polymer ?
#
loop_
_entity_poly.entity_id
_entity_poly.type
_entity_poly.pdbx_seq_one_letter_code
_entity_poly.pdbx_strand_id
1 'polypeptide(L)' 'YKTELCRSWEEKGSCRYGPKCQFAHGEDEIRKVARHPKYKTEICRTFWVSGSCPYGKRCCFIH' A
#
# COMPACT_ATOMS: atom_id res chain seq x y z
N TYR A 1 -7.37 -6.33 -4.44
CA TYR A 1 -6.94 -7.69 -4.06
C TYR A 1 -5.49 -7.87 -4.45
N LYS A 2 -4.63 -8.27 -3.52
CA LYS A 2 -3.17 -8.47 -3.68
C LYS A 2 -2.42 -7.28 -4.30
N THR A 3 -2.72 -6.07 -3.85
CA THR A 3 -2.11 -4.83 -4.39
C THR A 3 -0.92 -4.34 -3.55
N GLU A 4 -0.71 -4.95 -2.39
CA GLU A 4 0.34 -4.63 -1.41
C GLU A 4 0.83 -5.95 -0.80
N LEU A 5 2.08 -5.97 -0.33
CA LEU A 5 2.70 -7.13 0.32
C LEU A 5 2.05 -7.45 1.67
N CYS A 6 1.97 -8.74 1.96
CA CYS A 6 1.52 -9.24 3.24
C CYS A 6 2.66 -9.14 4.26
N ARG A 7 2.55 -8.21 5.21
CA ARG A 7 3.57 -8.03 6.25
C ARG A 7 3.85 -9.30 7.04
N SER A 8 2.81 -10.04 7.44
CA SER A 8 3.01 -11.28 8.21
C SER A 8 3.82 -12.32 7.43
N TRP A 9 3.58 -12.43 6.12
CA TRP A 9 4.35 -13.32 5.26
C TRP A 9 5.79 -12.82 5.11
N GLU A 10 5.99 -11.52 4.87
CA GLU A 10 7.31 -10.91 4.71
C GLU A 10 8.17 -11.04 5.98
N GLU A 11 7.60 -10.78 7.16
CA GLU A 11 8.32 -10.78 8.43
C GLU A 11 8.53 -12.18 9.01
N LYS A 12 7.56 -13.10 8.83
CA LYS A 12 7.55 -14.41 9.51
C LYS A 12 7.67 -15.59 8.56
N GLY A 13 7.69 -15.36 7.25
CA GLY A 13 7.60 -16.41 6.22
C GLY A 13 6.27 -17.17 6.22
N SER A 14 5.27 -16.73 7.01
CA SER A 14 4.01 -17.44 7.17
C SER A 14 2.83 -16.50 7.38
N CYS A 15 1.68 -16.85 6.82
CA CYS A 15 0.45 -16.06 6.90
C CYS A 15 -0.74 -16.94 7.29
N ARG A 16 -1.46 -16.54 8.34
CA ARG A 16 -2.63 -17.28 8.86
C ARG A 16 -3.78 -17.40 7.85
N TYR A 17 -3.83 -16.50 6.87
CA TYR A 17 -4.86 -16.49 5.83
C TYR A 17 -4.53 -17.40 4.64
N GLY A 18 -3.29 -17.93 4.58
CA GLY A 18 -2.84 -18.81 3.51
C GLY A 18 -3.20 -18.28 2.12
N PRO A 19 -3.76 -19.11 1.21
CA PRO A 19 -4.10 -18.69 -0.15
C PRO A 19 -5.25 -17.68 -0.21
N LYS A 20 -6.04 -17.53 0.86
CA LYS A 20 -7.15 -16.55 0.94
C LYS A 20 -6.68 -15.15 1.36
N CYS A 21 -5.39 -14.97 1.59
CA CYS A 21 -4.83 -13.67 1.94
C CYS A 21 -5.18 -12.62 0.87
N GLN A 22 -5.63 -11.46 1.32
CA GLN A 22 -5.98 -10.33 0.45
C GLN A 22 -4.74 -9.52 0.03
N PHE A 23 -3.58 -9.82 0.61
CA PHE A 23 -2.28 -9.23 0.34
C PHE A 23 -1.38 -10.24 -0.38
N ALA A 24 -0.37 -9.74 -1.10
CA ALA A 24 0.55 -10.55 -1.86
C ALA A 24 1.60 -11.22 -0.96
N HIS A 25 1.84 -12.52 -1.12
CA HIS A 25 2.92 -13.25 -0.41
C HIS A 25 4.28 -13.19 -1.14
N GLY A 26 4.40 -12.34 -2.15
CA GLY A 26 5.63 -12.11 -2.89
C GLY A 26 5.38 -11.08 -3.99
N GLU A 27 6.45 -10.60 -4.62
CA GLU A 27 6.34 -9.61 -5.69
C GLU A 27 5.57 -10.14 -6.91
N ASP A 28 5.67 -11.45 -7.17
CA ASP A 28 4.94 -12.12 -8.25
C ASP A 28 3.41 -12.06 -8.06
N GLU A 29 2.94 -12.06 -6.80
CA GLU A 29 1.52 -11.96 -6.50
C GLU A 29 1.00 -10.51 -6.49
N ILE A 30 1.86 -9.49 -6.57
CA ILE A 30 1.46 -8.08 -6.55
C ILE A 30 0.76 -7.72 -7.86
N ARG A 31 -0.50 -7.32 -7.73
CA ARG A 31 -1.30 -6.79 -8.82
C ARG A 31 -1.11 -5.29 -8.94
N LYS A 32 -0.66 -4.85 -10.12
CA LYS A 32 -0.66 -3.44 -10.51
C LYS A 32 -2.12 -2.97 -10.65
N VAL A 33 -2.44 -1.84 -10.03
CA VAL A 33 -3.76 -1.22 -10.12
C VAL A 33 -3.66 0.00 -11.01
N ALA A 34 -4.57 0.13 -11.97
CA ALA A 34 -4.74 1.38 -12.69
C ALA A 34 -5.19 2.46 -11.70
N ARG A 35 -4.32 3.44 -11.45
CA ARG A 35 -4.62 4.58 -10.60
C ARG A 35 -5.24 5.69 -11.43
N HIS A 36 -5.98 6.58 -10.76
CA HIS A 36 -6.46 7.80 -11.38
C HIS A 36 -5.28 8.64 -11.91
N PRO A 37 -5.38 9.32 -13.06
CA PRO A 37 -4.28 10.12 -13.63
C PRO A 37 -3.71 11.20 -12.69
N LYS A 38 -4.52 11.70 -11.74
CA LYS A 38 -4.11 12.66 -10.70
C LYS A 38 -3.49 12.02 -9.44
N TYR A 39 -3.17 10.72 -9.47
CA TYR A 39 -2.50 10.08 -8.34
C TYR A 39 -1.08 10.64 -8.20
N LYS A 40 -0.76 11.12 -6.99
CA LYS A 40 0.54 11.71 -6.65
C LYS A 40 0.94 12.88 -7.57
N THR A 41 -0.02 13.68 -8.03
CA THR A 41 0.25 14.91 -8.81
C THR A 41 0.24 16.18 -7.95
N GLU A 42 -0.44 16.17 -6.82
CA GLU A 42 -0.58 17.32 -5.92
C GLU A 42 -0.05 16.97 -4.52
N ILE A 43 0.41 17.99 -3.78
CA ILE A 43 0.94 17.84 -2.43
C ILE A 43 -0.16 17.56 -1.39
N CYS A 44 0.14 16.70 -0.44
CA CYS A 44 -0.69 16.44 0.72
C CYS A 44 -0.48 17.58 1.72
N ARG A 45 -1.43 18.51 1.75
CA ARG A 45 -1.38 19.65 2.69
C ARG A 45 -1.22 19.20 4.14
N THR A 46 -1.92 18.14 4.54
CA THR A 46 -1.83 17.59 5.90
C THR A 46 -0.40 17.15 6.19
N PHE A 47 0.21 16.32 5.34
CA PHE A 47 1.59 15.89 5.56
C PHE A 47 2.57 17.06 5.57
N TRP A 48 2.43 18.02 4.66
CA TRP A 48 3.31 19.18 4.57
C TRP A 48 3.21 20.11 5.78
N VAL A 49 2.01 20.26 6.36
CA VAL A 49 1.77 21.13 7.51
C VAL A 49 2.07 20.44 8.84
N SER A 50 1.65 19.19 9.02
CA SER A 50 1.77 18.46 10.31
C SER A 50 2.89 17.43 10.35
N GLY A 51 3.66 17.25 9.27
CA GLY A 51 4.72 16.24 9.16
C GLY A 51 4.22 14.79 9.17
N SER A 52 2.90 14.58 9.21
CA SER A 52 2.28 13.26 9.34
C SER A 52 0.93 13.25 8.64
N CYS A 53 0.57 12.12 8.03
CA CYS A 53 -0.70 11.95 7.34
C CYS A 53 -1.32 10.61 7.74
N PRO A 54 -2.60 10.58 8.17
CA PRO A 54 -3.25 9.36 8.65
C PRO A 54 -3.36 8.28 7.57
N TYR A 55 -3.30 8.67 6.29
CA TYR A 55 -3.33 7.73 5.16
C TYR A 55 -1.96 7.11 4.84
N GLY A 56 -0.86 7.67 5.37
CA GLY A 56 0.50 7.15 5.17
C GLY A 56 0.80 6.82 3.70
N LYS A 57 1.36 5.63 3.45
CA LYS A 57 1.70 5.15 2.10
C LYS A 57 0.48 5.02 1.16
N ARG A 58 -0.74 4.97 1.70
CA ARG A 58 -2.00 4.87 0.93
C ARG A 58 -2.54 6.22 0.50
N CYS A 59 -1.94 7.33 0.92
CA CYS A 59 -2.37 8.66 0.50
C CYS A 59 -2.23 8.83 -1.02
N CYS A 60 -3.25 9.42 -1.65
CA CYS A 60 -3.26 9.69 -3.08
C CYS A 60 -2.46 10.93 -3.48
N PHE A 61 -1.97 11.72 -2.51
CA PHE A 61 -1.22 12.96 -2.71
C PHE A 61 0.25 12.77 -2.33
N ILE A 62 1.13 13.62 -2.85
CA ILE A 62 2.57 13.61 -2.55
C ILE A 62 2.77 13.95 -1.07
N HIS A 63 3.50 13.14 -0.32
CA HIS A 63 3.91 13.43 1.05
C HIS A 63 5.29 14.06 0.99
#